data_AF-A0A7T0KHE2-F1
#
_entry.id   AF-A0A7T0KHE2-F1
#
_cell.length_a   1.000
_cell.length_b   1.000
_cell.length_c   1.000
_cell.angle_alpha   90.00
_cell.angle_beta   90.00
_cell.angle_gamma   90.00
#
_symmetry.space_group_name_H-M   'P 1'
#
loop_
_entity.id
_entity.type
_entity.pdbx_description
1 polymer ?
#
loop_
_entity_poly.entity_id
_entity_poly.type
_entity_poly.pdbx_seq_one_letter_code
_entity_poly.pdbx_strand_id
1 'polypeptide(L)'
;MVPQRRRLDAELVRRKIARSREQAVEMIRGGRVFVGGFPARKPASVVEPDVSIRVEAQEGDDWASRGAHKLLGALDAFGVSVEGKRVMDAGASTGGFTDVCLRRGAREVLAIDVGYGQLLWRLQNDERVRVLDRTNIRHIDLQQTFGPCEVMVGDLSFISLKLVLPAIAACMAPGAELLPMVKPQFEVGKERLGAGGVVRSPQLRAEVTLDIARCAQDLGLSCRGVVASPLPGPSGNVEYFLWLVNDGAKSQPSEESLSEMVRTAIEEGPQ
;
A
#
# COMPACT_ATOMS: atom_id res chain seq x y z
N MET A 1 -12.65 -17.19 -37.97
CA MET A 1 -12.07 -15.84 -38.10
C MET A 1 -10.57 -16.03 -38.25
N VAL A 2 -9.98 -15.60 -39.37
CA VAL A 2 -8.55 -15.83 -39.66
C VAL A 2 -7.69 -15.10 -38.61
N PRO A 3 -6.68 -15.75 -38.00
CA PRO A 3 -5.76 -15.06 -37.11
C PRO A 3 -5.05 -13.95 -37.90
N GLN A 4 -5.42 -12.69 -37.61
CA GLN A 4 -4.88 -11.55 -38.34
C GLN A 4 -3.59 -11.08 -37.68
N ARG A 5 -2.50 -11.11 -38.44
CA ARG A 5 -1.20 -10.55 -38.05
C ARG A 5 -1.35 -9.08 -37.65
N ARG A 6 -0.75 -8.69 -36.52
CA ARG A 6 -0.83 -7.32 -35.97
C ARG A 6 0.55 -6.78 -35.64
N ARG A 7 0.66 -5.46 -35.54
CA ARG A 7 1.85 -4.82 -34.97
C ARG A 7 2.00 -5.20 -33.50
N LEU A 8 3.22 -5.41 -33.04
CA LEU A 8 3.54 -5.82 -31.67
C LEU A 8 2.99 -4.84 -30.63
N ASP A 9 3.07 -3.53 -30.87
CA ASP A 9 2.48 -2.51 -29.99
C ASP A 9 0.95 -2.68 -29.83
N ALA A 10 0.24 -2.95 -30.92
CA ALA A 10 -1.20 -3.21 -30.91
C ALA A 10 -1.53 -4.59 -30.32
N GLU A 11 -0.67 -5.59 -30.51
CA GLU A 11 -0.85 -6.93 -29.98
C GLU A 11 -0.68 -6.98 -28.46
N LEU A 12 0.29 -6.23 -27.90
CA LEU A 12 0.46 -6.07 -26.45
C LEU A 12 -0.78 -5.45 -25.79
N VAL A 13 -1.40 -4.46 -26.43
CA VAL A 13 -2.65 -3.85 -25.94
C VAL A 13 -3.82 -4.83 -26.07
N ARG A 14 -3.95 -5.51 -27.21
CA ARG A 14 -5.01 -6.52 -27.44
C ARG A 14 -4.98 -7.62 -26.39
N ARG A 15 -3.78 -8.09 -26.02
CA ARG A 15 -3.54 -9.12 -25.00
C ARG A 15 -3.60 -8.57 -23.57
N LYS A 16 -3.89 -7.27 -23.39
CA LYS A 16 -3.94 -6.58 -22.08
C LYS A 16 -2.61 -6.60 -21.32
N ILE A 17 -1.49 -6.74 -22.03
CA ILE A 17 -0.13 -6.67 -21.48
C ILE A 17 0.29 -5.21 -21.29
N ALA A 18 -0.19 -4.31 -22.16
CA ALA A 18 -0.01 -2.86 -22.04
C ALA A 18 -1.36 -2.14 -22.01
N ARG A 19 -1.46 -1.06 -21.23
CA ARG A 19 -2.67 -0.23 -21.07
C ARG A 19 -2.93 0.73 -22.23
N SER A 20 -1.89 1.07 -22.98
CA SER A 20 -1.97 1.92 -24.18
C SER A 20 -0.87 1.55 -25.17
N ARG A 21 -0.99 2.06 -26.41
CA ARG A 21 0.06 1.86 -27.44
C ARG A 21 1.35 2.59 -27.07
N GLU A 22 1.26 3.74 -26.40
CA GLU A 22 2.43 4.47 -25.90
C GLU A 22 3.20 3.64 -24.88
N GLN A 23 2.50 3.04 -23.91
CA GLN A 23 3.14 2.15 -22.92
C GLN A 23 3.76 0.91 -23.59
N ALA A 24 3.09 0.33 -24.59
CA ALA A 24 3.64 -0.80 -25.34
C ALA A 24 4.93 -0.42 -26.08
N VAL A 25 4.97 0.77 -26.69
CA VAL A 25 6.17 1.32 -27.37
C VAL A 25 7.31 1.53 -26.38
N GLU A 26 7.01 2.05 -25.19
CA GLU A 26 7.97 2.23 -24.11
C GLU A 26 8.56 0.90 -23.63
N MET A 27 7.73 -0.12 -23.42
CA MET A 27 8.18 -1.48 -23.04
C MET A 27 9.13 -2.07 -24.08
N ILE A 28 8.81 -1.94 -25.36
CA ILE A 28 9.61 -2.47 -26.47
C ILE A 28 10.93 -1.72 -26.61
N ARG A 29 10.89 -0.37 -26.55
CA ARG A 29 12.10 0.45 -26.63
C ARG A 29 13.02 0.28 -25.42
N GLY A 30 12.43 0.02 -24.26
CA GLY A 30 13.15 -0.32 -23.03
C GLY A 30 13.73 -1.73 -23.02
N GLY A 31 13.65 -2.49 -24.13
CA GLY A 31 14.22 -3.84 -24.22
C GLY A 31 13.49 -4.91 -23.40
N ARG A 32 12.31 -4.60 -22.85
CA ARG A 32 11.60 -5.46 -21.91
C ARG A 32 10.73 -6.52 -22.57
N VAL A 33 10.44 -6.39 -23.85
CA VAL A 33 9.53 -7.30 -24.56
C VAL A 33 10.32 -8.35 -25.32
N PHE A 34 9.97 -9.61 -25.13
CA PHE A 34 10.52 -10.76 -25.85
C PHE A 34 9.41 -11.43 -26.65
N VAL A 35 9.67 -11.73 -27.92
CA VAL A 35 8.75 -12.41 -28.83
C VAL A 35 9.41 -13.70 -29.30
N GLY A 36 8.78 -14.84 -29.03
CA GLY A 36 9.35 -16.16 -29.34
C GLY A 36 10.72 -16.42 -28.67
N GLY A 37 10.96 -15.81 -27.50
CA GLY A 37 12.22 -15.91 -26.78
C GLY A 37 13.30 -14.89 -27.17
N PHE A 38 13.06 -14.06 -28.20
CA PHE A 38 14.02 -13.05 -28.66
C PHE A 38 13.60 -11.63 -28.27
N PRO A 39 14.54 -10.74 -27.88
CA PRO A 39 14.21 -9.37 -27.52
C PRO A 39 13.65 -8.60 -28.73
N ALA A 40 12.47 -8.02 -28.56
CA ALA A 40 11.80 -7.19 -29.55
C ALA A 40 12.31 -5.76 -29.48
N ARG A 41 12.72 -5.21 -30.63
CA ARG A 41 13.29 -3.85 -30.72
C ARG A 41 12.40 -2.85 -31.46
N LYS A 42 11.48 -3.33 -32.29
CA LYS A 42 10.66 -2.49 -33.17
C LYS A 42 9.17 -2.63 -32.81
N PRO A 43 8.50 -1.56 -32.33
CA PRO A 43 7.08 -1.60 -31.99
C PRO A 43 6.15 -1.98 -33.15
N ALA A 44 6.55 -1.63 -34.37
CA ALA A 44 5.80 -1.93 -35.59
C ALA A 44 6.02 -3.36 -36.12
N SER A 45 6.79 -4.21 -35.44
CA SER A 45 7.04 -5.59 -35.89
C SER A 45 5.71 -6.34 -36.00
N VAL A 46 5.52 -7.04 -37.10
CA VAL A 46 4.30 -7.83 -37.33
C VAL A 46 4.46 -9.19 -36.66
N VAL A 47 3.51 -9.55 -35.80
CA VAL A 47 3.53 -10.79 -35.01
C VAL A 47 2.30 -11.65 -35.29
N GLU A 48 2.48 -12.96 -35.18
CA GLU A 48 1.38 -13.93 -35.25
C GLU A 48 0.52 -13.86 -33.98
N PRO A 49 -0.80 -14.10 -34.08
CA PRO A 49 -1.70 -13.97 -32.93
C PRO A 49 -1.44 -14.93 -31.77
N ASP A 50 -0.76 -16.04 -32.02
CA ASP A 50 -0.40 -17.10 -31.07
C ASP A 50 1.08 -17.06 -30.65
N VAL A 51 1.89 -16.13 -31.17
CA VAL A 51 3.30 -16.05 -30.81
C VAL A 51 3.47 -15.83 -29.31
N SER A 52 4.44 -16.51 -28.69
CA SER A 52 4.80 -16.29 -27.29
C SER A 52 5.34 -14.88 -27.09
N ILE A 53 4.79 -14.15 -26.12
CA ILE A 53 5.23 -12.80 -25.74
C ILE A 53 5.48 -12.80 -24.23
N ARG A 54 6.71 -12.47 -23.83
CA ARG A 54 7.13 -12.30 -22.44
C ARG A 54 7.56 -10.84 -22.24
N VAL A 55 7.18 -10.23 -21.13
CA VAL A 55 7.64 -8.88 -20.77
C VAL A 55 8.37 -8.95 -19.45
N GLU A 56 9.63 -8.50 -19.44
CA GLU A 56 10.42 -8.35 -18.22
C GLU A 56 9.96 -7.10 -17.47
N ALA A 57 9.85 -7.23 -16.14
CA ALA A 57 9.55 -6.10 -15.27
C ALA A 57 10.65 -5.03 -15.42
N GLN A 58 10.29 -3.77 -15.24
CA GLN A 58 11.26 -2.68 -15.30
C GLN A 58 12.24 -2.79 -14.12
N GLU A 59 13.54 -2.82 -14.39
CA GLU A 59 14.55 -2.63 -13.34
C GLU A 59 14.29 -1.27 -12.66
N GLY A 60 14.01 -1.30 -11.35
CA GLY A 60 13.62 -0.15 -10.54
C GLY A 60 12.14 -0.08 -10.16
N ASP A 61 11.24 -0.81 -10.83
CA ASP A 61 9.80 -0.85 -10.54
C ASP A 61 9.29 -2.28 -10.29
N ASP A 62 10.19 -3.21 -9.94
CA ASP A 62 9.87 -4.58 -9.53
C ASP A 62 9.37 -4.64 -8.07
N TRP A 63 8.48 -3.71 -7.71
CA TRP A 63 7.78 -3.77 -6.44
C TRP A 63 6.74 -4.87 -6.47
N ALA A 64 6.57 -5.55 -5.34
CA ALA A 64 5.59 -6.62 -5.22
C ALA A 64 4.14 -6.18 -5.53
N SER A 65 3.83 -4.90 -5.31
CA SER A 65 2.56 -4.30 -5.71
C SER A 65 2.68 -2.79 -5.85
N ARG A 66 1.66 -2.17 -6.48
CA ARG A 66 1.51 -0.70 -6.51
C ARG A 66 1.40 -0.06 -5.13
N GLY A 67 1.08 -0.85 -4.09
CA GLY A 67 1.06 -0.40 -2.70
C GLY A 67 2.42 0.12 -2.24
N ALA A 68 3.53 -0.41 -2.76
CA ALA A 68 4.88 0.04 -2.41
C ALA A 68 5.05 1.56 -2.54
N HIS A 69 4.59 2.14 -3.66
CA HIS A 69 4.66 3.58 -3.92
C HIS A 69 3.84 4.42 -2.94
N LYS A 70 2.79 3.87 -2.34
CA LYS A 70 2.03 4.56 -1.29
C LYS A 70 2.87 4.68 -0.01
N LEU A 71 3.48 3.59 0.44
CA LEU A 71 4.29 3.58 1.66
C LEU A 71 5.58 4.39 1.49
N LEU A 72 6.23 4.33 0.32
CA LEU A 72 7.40 5.17 0.01
C LEU A 72 7.07 6.66 0.20
N GLY A 73 5.95 7.11 -0.36
CA GLY A 73 5.49 8.49 -0.21
C GLY A 73 5.25 8.89 1.26
N ALA A 74 4.65 8.00 2.06
CA ALA A 74 4.41 8.27 3.47
C ALA A 74 5.72 8.32 4.29
N LEU A 75 6.63 7.36 4.11
CA LEU A 75 7.92 7.34 4.80
C LEU A 75 8.74 8.58 4.48
N ASP A 76 8.78 9.00 3.21
CA ASP A 76 9.53 10.19 2.79
C ASP A 76 8.90 11.48 3.30
N ALA A 77 7.57 11.59 3.27
CA ALA A 77 6.87 12.78 3.75
C ALA A 77 7.00 12.97 5.27
N PHE A 78 6.99 11.88 6.04
CA PHE A 78 7.11 11.95 7.51
C PHE A 78 8.55 11.88 8.02
N GLY A 79 9.51 11.44 7.19
CA GLY A 79 10.88 11.19 7.64
C GLY A 79 10.99 9.99 8.59
N VAL A 80 10.04 9.05 8.54
CA VAL A 80 10.02 7.85 9.37
C VAL A 80 11.00 6.82 8.81
N SER A 81 11.85 6.26 9.67
CA SER A 81 12.82 5.24 9.30
C SER A 81 12.39 3.86 9.78
N VAL A 82 12.52 2.87 8.89
CA VAL A 82 12.38 1.44 9.21
C VAL A 82 13.74 0.75 9.34
N GLU A 83 14.84 1.48 9.16
CA GLU A 83 16.18 0.92 9.15
C GLU A 83 16.52 0.30 10.50
N GLY A 84 16.97 -0.96 10.45
CA GLY A 84 17.30 -1.73 11.63
C GLY A 84 16.11 -2.03 12.54
N LYS A 85 14.86 -1.71 12.15
CA LYS A 85 13.65 -1.89 12.97
C LYS A 85 12.96 -3.23 12.72
N ARG A 86 12.22 -3.68 13.73
CA ARG A 86 11.22 -4.74 13.60
C ARG A 86 9.88 -4.16 13.19
N VAL A 87 9.40 -4.54 12.00
CA VAL A 87 8.22 -3.96 11.37
C VAL A 87 7.05 -4.93 11.38
N MET A 88 5.86 -4.46 11.75
CA MET A 88 4.60 -5.14 11.49
C MET A 88 4.00 -4.63 10.17
N ASP A 89 3.79 -5.51 9.20
CA ASP A 89 3.02 -5.22 7.98
C ASP A 89 1.61 -5.81 8.14
N ALA A 90 0.65 -4.97 8.52
CA ALA A 90 -0.73 -5.35 8.77
C ALA A 90 -1.56 -5.30 7.47
N GLY A 91 -1.85 -6.47 6.91
CA GLY A 91 -2.49 -6.61 5.60
C GLY A 91 -1.47 -6.68 4.46
N ALA A 92 -0.45 -7.53 4.62
CA ALA A 92 0.69 -7.61 3.71
C ALA A 92 0.30 -7.93 2.26
N SER A 93 -0.78 -8.69 2.05
CA SER A 93 -1.28 -9.13 0.75
C SER A 93 -0.17 -9.70 -0.13
N THR A 94 0.05 -9.11 -1.31
CA THR A 94 1.13 -9.49 -2.24
C THR A 94 2.53 -9.07 -1.77
N GLY A 95 2.64 -8.17 -0.78
CA GLY A 95 3.90 -7.79 -0.13
C GLY A 95 4.47 -6.44 -0.52
N GLY A 96 3.67 -5.52 -1.06
CA GLY A 96 4.16 -4.21 -1.48
C GLY A 96 4.83 -3.43 -0.35
N PHE A 97 4.23 -3.43 0.84
CA PHE A 97 4.78 -2.75 2.02
C PHE A 97 5.97 -3.52 2.61
N THR A 98 5.83 -4.83 2.78
CA THR A 98 6.94 -5.73 3.16
C THR A 98 8.20 -5.49 2.31
N ASP A 99 8.07 -5.44 0.98
CA ASP A 99 9.20 -5.20 0.07
C ASP A 99 9.85 -3.84 0.29
N VAL A 100 9.06 -2.78 0.50
CA VAL A 100 9.58 -1.43 0.84
C VAL A 100 10.36 -1.47 2.14
N CYS A 101 9.81 -2.10 3.19
CA CYS A 101 10.46 -2.20 4.48
C CYS A 101 11.80 -2.94 4.40
N LEU A 102 11.84 -4.08 3.69
CA LEU A 102 13.07 -4.85 3.48
C LEU A 102 14.14 -4.06 2.72
N ARG A 103 13.76 -3.33 1.66
CA ARG A 103 14.70 -2.53 0.87
C ARG A 103 15.18 -1.28 1.61
N ARG A 104 14.39 -0.76 2.55
CA ARG A 104 14.80 0.33 3.47
C ARG A 104 15.49 -0.17 4.73
N GLY A 105 15.95 -1.42 4.75
CA GLY A 105 16.84 -1.92 5.79
C GLY A 105 16.13 -2.39 7.06
N ALA A 106 14.85 -2.72 7.02
CA ALA A 106 14.19 -3.38 8.15
C ALA A 106 14.96 -4.64 8.59
N ARG A 107 15.14 -4.79 9.90
CA ARG A 107 15.80 -5.94 10.53
C ARG A 107 14.93 -7.19 10.41
N GLU A 108 13.62 -7.02 10.58
CA GLU A 108 12.62 -8.07 10.49
C GLU A 108 11.29 -7.45 10.04
N VAL A 109 10.52 -8.17 9.22
CA VAL A 109 9.15 -7.81 8.84
C VAL A 109 8.21 -8.97 9.17
N LEU A 110 7.23 -8.70 10.03
CA LEU A 110 6.13 -9.59 10.32
C LEU A 110 4.98 -9.28 9.34
N ALA A 111 4.88 -10.08 8.28
CA ALA A 111 3.88 -9.94 7.23
C ALA A 111 2.59 -10.67 7.63
N ILE A 112 1.55 -9.92 8.00
CA ILE A 112 0.29 -10.46 8.54
C ILE A 112 -0.80 -10.31 7.48
N ASP A 113 -1.49 -11.40 7.15
CA ASP A 113 -2.65 -11.36 6.26
C ASP A 113 -3.74 -12.37 6.68
N VAL A 114 -5.00 -12.03 6.37
CA VAL A 114 -6.14 -12.94 6.57
C VAL A 114 -6.22 -14.01 5.48
N GLY A 115 -5.64 -13.72 4.31
CA GLY A 115 -5.47 -14.65 3.21
C GLY A 115 -4.41 -15.70 3.49
N TYR A 116 -4.21 -16.59 2.51
CA TYR A 116 -3.19 -17.62 2.55
C TYR A 116 -2.38 -17.57 1.26
N GLY A 117 -1.06 -17.57 1.37
CA GLY A 117 -0.13 -17.66 0.25
C GLY A 117 -0.18 -16.47 -0.72
N GLN A 118 -0.61 -15.29 -0.26
CA GLN A 118 -0.69 -14.11 -1.12
C GLN A 118 0.67 -13.45 -1.37
N LEU A 119 1.56 -13.51 -0.38
CA LEU A 119 2.85 -12.84 -0.42
C LEU A 119 3.72 -13.40 -1.56
N LEU A 120 4.42 -12.56 -2.30
CA LEU A 120 5.29 -13.03 -3.39
C LEU A 120 6.38 -13.98 -2.87
N TRP A 121 6.68 -15.02 -3.65
CA TRP A 121 7.62 -16.08 -3.26
C TRP A 121 8.98 -15.55 -2.81
N ARG A 122 9.55 -14.55 -3.51
CA ARG A 122 10.84 -13.96 -3.11
C ARG A 122 10.81 -13.29 -1.73
N LEU A 123 9.67 -12.76 -1.32
CA LEU A 123 9.48 -12.14 -0.01
C LEU A 123 9.21 -13.20 1.06
N GLN A 124 8.42 -14.22 0.73
CA GLN A 124 8.15 -15.36 1.62
C GLN A 124 9.44 -16.10 2.02
N ASN A 125 10.45 -16.10 1.14
CA ASN A 125 11.73 -16.80 1.37
C ASN A 125 12.86 -15.86 1.84
N ASP A 126 12.60 -14.57 2.08
CA ASP A 126 13.58 -13.68 2.70
C ASP A 126 13.69 -14.01 4.20
N GLU A 127 14.90 -14.24 4.70
CA GLU A 127 15.14 -14.65 6.09
C GLU A 127 14.67 -13.63 7.13
N ARG A 128 14.50 -12.37 6.72
CA ARG A 128 14.00 -11.27 7.55
C ARG A 128 12.47 -11.24 7.61
N VAL A 129 11.77 -12.03 6.79
CA VAL A 129 10.31 -12.04 6.75
C VAL A 129 9.76 -13.20 7.55
N ARG A 130 8.81 -12.90 8.43
CA ARG A 130 7.96 -13.90 9.08
C ARG A 130 6.53 -13.72 8.60
N VAL A 131 5.98 -14.76 7.99
CA VAL A 131 4.62 -14.76 7.46
C VAL A 131 3.64 -15.27 8.51
N LEU A 132 2.61 -14.48 8.78
CA LEU A 132 1.43 -14.86 9.57
C LEU A 132 0.19 -14.83 8.68
N ASP A 133 0.04 -15.88 7.88
CA ASP A 133 -1.16 -16.11 7.07
C ASP A 133 -2.35 -16.51 7.95
N ARG A 134 -3.56 -16.39 7.39
CA ARG A 134 -4.84 -16.75 8.03
C ARG A 134 -5.01 -16.10 9.42
N THR A 135 -4.37 -14.95 9.62
CA THR A 135 -4.33 -14.27 10.92
C THR A 135 -5.16 -13.01 10.83
N ASN A 136 -6.22 -12.95 11.64
CA ASN A 136 -7.05 -11.76 11.73
C ASN A 136 -6.40 -10.74 12.68
N ILE A 137 -5.95 -9.61 12.13
CA ILE A 137 -5.26 -8.56 12.87
C ILE A 137 -6.07 -7.99 14.05
N ARG A 138 -7.40 -8.14 14.05
CA ARG A 138 -8.26 -7.73 15.18
C ARG A 138 -7.97 -8.49 16.47
N HIS A 139 -7.39 -9.68 16.34
CA HIS A 139 -7.13 -10.59 17.44
C HIS A 139 -5.64 -10.84 17.63
N ILE A 140 -4.79 -10.03 16.98
CA ILE A 140 -3.34 -10.15 17.13
C ILE A 140 -2.93 -9.83 18.57
N ASP A 141 -1.97 -10.59 19.08
CA ASP A 141 -1.38 -10.38 20.40
C ASP A 141 0.15 -10.52 20.39
N LEU A 142 0.78 -10.18 21.52
CA LEU A 142 2.23 -10.22 21.68
C LEU A 142 2.83 -11.63 21.54
N GLN A 143 2.05 -12.69 21.78
CA GLN A 143 2.54 -14.06 21.59
C GLN A 143 2.64 -14.36 20.09
N GLN A 144 1.60 -14.02 19.33
CA GLN A 144 1.58 -14.18 17.88
C GLN A 144 2.61 -13.30 17.18
N THR A 145 2.87 -12.08 17.70
CA THR A 145 3.91 -11.22 17.13
C THR A 145 5.31 -11.59 17.58
N PHE A 146 5.50 -12.55 18.50
CA PHE A 146 6.80 -12.91 19.06
C PHE A 146 7.51 -11.73 19.74
N GLY A 147 6.75 -10.91 20.47
CA GLY A 147 7.22 -9.69 21.10
C GLY A 147 6.81 -8.41 20.35
N PRO A 148 7.11 -7.24 20.92
CA PRO A 148 6.64 -5.97 20.39
C PRO A 148 7.33 -5.58 19.08
N CYS A 149 6.61 -4.88 18.21
CA CYS A 149 7.15 -4.27 16.99
C CYS A 149 7.54 -2.81 17.24
N GLU A 150 8.51 -2.31 16.48
CA GLU A 150 9.03 -0.94 16.60
C GLU A 150 8.41 0.00 15.56
N VAL A 151 7.98 -0.54 14.43
CA VAL A 151 7.24 0.19 13.39
C VAL A 151 6.05 -0.64 12.93
N MET A 152 4.92 -0.01 12.63
CA MET A 152 3.79 -0.65 11.96
C MET A 152 3.44 0.09 10.68
N VAL A 153 3.19 -0.66 9.61
CA VAL A 153 2.64 -0.17 8.35
C VAL A 153 1.38 -0.98 8.07
N GLY A 154 0.33 -0.37 7.50
CA GLY A 154 -0.91 -1.12 7.25
C GLY A 154 -1.77 -0.58 6.12
N ASP A 155 -2.18 -1.48 5.23
CA ASP A 155 -3.03 -1.23 4.06
C ASP A 155 -4.31 -2.10 4.10
N LEU A 156 -5.02 -2.07 5.23
CA LEU A 156 -6.18 -2.94 5.47
C LEU A 156 -7.39 -2.54 4.61
N SER A 157 -8.16 -3.52 4.14
CA SER A 157 -9.36 -3.30 3.32
C SER A 157 -10.57 -3.99 3.93
N PHE A 158 -11.77 -3.45 3.68
CA PHE A 158 -13.05 -4.01 4.16
C PHE A 158 -13.20 -4.06 5.69
N ILE A 159 -12.40 -3.28 6.41
CA ILE A 159 -12.44 -3.17 7.86
C ILE A 159 -12.12 -1.73 8.28
N SER A 160 -12.80 -1.26 9.32
CA SER A 160 -12.50 0.03 9.94
C SER A 160 -11.24 -0.07 10.81
N LEU A 161 -10.39 0.95 10.77
CA LEU A 161 -9.24 1.07 11.65
C LEU A 161 -9.63 1.11 13.13
N LYS A 162 -10.82 1.64 13.47
CA LYS A 162 -11.34 1.64 14.86
C LYS A 162 -11.42 0.22 15.46
N LEU A 163 -11.59 -0.81 14.62
CA LEU A 163 -11.70 -2.21 15.05
C LEU A 163 -10.36 -2.93 15.18
N VAL A 164 -9.28 -2.39 14.60
CA VAL A 164 -7.97 -3.07 14.54
C VAL A 164 -6.90 -2.34 15.33
N LEU A 165 -6.97 -1.02 15.44
CA LEU A 165 -5.97 -0.20 16.14
C LEU A 165 -5.76 -0.62 17.61
N PRO A 166 -6.78 -1.02 18.39
CA PRO A 166 -6.54 -1.46 19.76
C PRO A 166 -5.60 -2.67 19.85
N ALA A 167 -5.81 -3.69 19.01
CA ALA A 167 -4.99 -4.90 19.00
C ALA A 167 -3.57 -4.62 18.46
N ILE A 168 -3.47 -3.79 17.42
CA ILE A 168 -2.19 -3.34 16.87
C ILE A 168 -1.39 -2.58 17.92
N ALA A 169 -1.99 -1.57 18.57
CA ALA A 169 -1.32 -0.73 19.57
C ALA A 169 -0.78 -1.55 20.74
N ALA A 170 -1.53 -2.56 21.20
CA ALA A 170 -1.10 -3.48 22.25
C ALA A 170 0.15 -4.32 21.88
N CYS A 171 0.46 -4.45 20.58
CA CYS A 171 1.61 -5.18 20.08
C CYS A 171 2.81 -4.26 19.74
N MET A 172 2.72 -2.96 20.00
CA MET A 172 3.78 -2.00 19.67
C MET A 172 4.62 -1.65 20.89
N ALA A 173 5.93 -1.49 20.70
CA ALA A 173 6.84 -1.01 21.73
C ALA A 173 6.51 0.45 22.12
N PRO A 174 6.85 0.89 23.34
CA PRO A 174 6.86 2.32 23.67
C PRO A 174 7.78 3.09 22.71
N GLY A 175 7.29 4.21 22.19
CA GLY A 175 7.96 5.02 21.17
C GLY A 175 7.88 4.46 19.75
N ALA A 176 7.18 3.35 19.54
CA ALA A 176 6.99 2.81 18.19
C ALA A 176 6.18 3.76 17.30
N GLU A 177 6.47 3.71 16.00
CA GLU A 177 5.83 4.54 14.98
C GLU A 177 4.86 3.70 14.16
N LEU A 178 3.65 4.21 13.90
CA LEU A 178 2.63 3.51 13.14
C LEU A 178 2.17 4.37 11.97
N LEU A 179 2.02 3.72 10.83
CA LEU A 179 1.59 4.28 9.57
C LEU A 179 0.35 3.53 9.03
N PRO A 180 -0.79 3.57 9.74
CA PRO A 180 -2.03 3.01 9.21
C PRO A 180 -2.57 3.88 8.07
N MET A 181 -3.08 3.22 7.02
CA MET A 181 -3.76 3.90 5.92
C MET A 181 -5.27 3.99 6.18
N VAL A 182 -5.75 5.22 6.37
CA VAL A 182 -7.17 5.54 6.40
C VAL A 182 -7.74 5.47 5.00
N LYS A 183 -8.77 4.64 4.84
CA LYS A 183 -9.50 4.47 3.59
C LYS A 183 -10.95 4.91 3.79
N PRO A 184 -11.32 6.15 3.42
CA PRO A 184 -12.63 6.69 3.75
C PRO A 184 -13.81 5.78 3.39
N GLN A 185 -13.72 5.06 2.27
CA GLN A 185 -14.74 4.10 1.83
C GLN A 185 -15.02 2.95 2.80
N PHE A 186 -14.13 2.66 3.75
CA PHE A 186 -14.33 1.65 4.79
C PHE A 186 -14.66 2.25 6.16
N GLU A 187 -14.65 3.58 6.29
CA GLU A 187 -14.85 4.30 7.55
C GLU A 187 -16.17 5.07 7.61
N VAL A 188 -16.67 5.60 6.48
CA VAL A 188 -17.85 6.49 6.44
C VAL A 188 -19.19 5.81 6.79
N GLY A 189 -19.24 4.48 6.85
CA GLY A 189 -20.51 3.75 6.99
C GLY A 189 -21.25 3.54 5.66
N LYS A 190 -22.06 2.47 5.56
CA LYS A 190 -22.68 2.00 4.30
C LYS A 190 -23.62 3.04 3.68
N GLU A 191 -24.29 3.80 4.53
CA GLU A 191 -25.30 4.80 4.18
C GLU A 191 -24.69 6.10 3.61
N ARG A 192 -23.39 6.34 3.81
CA ARG A 192 -22.68 7.54 3.34
C ARG A 192 -21.73 7.26 2.17
N LEU A 193 -21.69 6.02 1.69
CA LEU A 193 -20.93 5.61 0.51
C LEU A 193 -21.62 6.06 -0.77
N GLY A 194 -20.91 6.83 -1.60
CA GLY A 194 -21.40 7.26 -2.91
C GLY A 194 -21.47 6.12 -3.93
N ALA A 195 -22.06 6.41 -5.10
CA ALA A 195 -22.13 5.46 -6.21
C ALA A 195 -20.73 4.95 -6.60
N GLY A 196 -20.61 3.62 -6.76
CA GLY A 196 -19.33 2.96 -7.06
C GLY A 196 -18.41 2.75 -5.86
N GLY A 197 -18.87 3.04 -4.63
CA GLY A 197 -18.09 2.86 -3.41
C GLY A 197 -16.99 3.90 -3.24
N VAL A 198 -17.20 5.11 -3.76
CA VAL A 198 -16.22 6.21 -3.76
C VAL A 198 -16.70 7.35 -2.87
N VAL A 199 -15.82 7.84 -1.99
CA VAL A 199 -16.07 8.98 -1.10
C VAL A 199 -15.53 10.27 -1.74
N ARG A 200 -16.39 10.97 -2.47
CA ARG A 200 -16.01 12.19 -3.20
C ARG A 200 -15.98 13.46 -2.35
N SER A 201 -16.77 13.53 -1.27
CA SER A 201 -16.84 14.73 -0.43
C SER A 201 -15.54 14.90 0.36
N PRO A 202 -14.81 16.02 0.19
CA PRO A 202 -13.64 16.35 1.01
C PRO A 202 -13.99 16.42 2.50
N GLN A 203 -15.18 16.92 2.83
CA GLN A 203 -15.66 17.03 4.21
C GLN A 203 -15.82 15.65 4.86
N LEU A 204 -16.41 14.68 4.14
CA LEU A 204 -16.52 13.31 4.64
C LEU A 204 -15.14 12.67 4.84
N ARG A 205 -14.21 12.88 3.90
CA ARG A 205 -12.84 12.37 4.01
C ARG A 205 -12.11 12.97 5.22
N ALA A 206 -12.27 14.27 5.46
CA ALA A 206 -11.71 14.96 6.62
C ALA A 206 -12.31 14.42 7.92
N GLU A 207 -13.65 14.33 7.99
CA GLU A 207 -14.39 13.82 9.15
C GLU A 207 -13.90 12.42 9.56
N VAL A 208 -13.85 11.47 8.62
CA VAL A 208 -13.43 10.11 8.97
C VAL A 208 -11.96 10.00 9.34
N THR A 209 -11.09 10.81 8.73
CA THR A 209 -9.66 10.80 9.03
C THR A 209 -9.41 11.34 10.43
N LEU A 210 -10.11 12.42 10.80
CA LEU A 210 -10.09 13.00 12.13
C LEU A 210 -10.62 12.02 13.19
N ASP A 211 -11.70 11.31 12.86
CA ASP A 211 -12.29 10.27 13.70
C ASP A 211 -11.32 9.11 14.01
N ILE A 212 -10.54 8.67 13.02
CA ILE A 212 -9.51 7.64 13.24
C ILE A 212 -8.37 8.20 14.09
N ALA A 213 -7.94 9.43 13.83
CA ALA A 213 -6.88 10.04 14.62
C ALA A 213 -7.28 10.21 16.10
N ARG A 214 -8.52 10.63 16.38
CA ARG A 214 -9.07 10.69 17.75
C ARG A 214 -9.16 9.30 18.41
N CYS A 215 -9.61 8.29 17.66
CA CYS A 215 -9.60 6.91 18.15
C CYS A 215 -8.19 6.43 18.50
N ALA A 216 -7.17 6.82 17.72
CA ALA A 216 -5.78 6.50 18.03
C ALA A 216 -5.30 7.21 19.31
N GLN A 217 -5.71 8.46 19.53
CA GLN A 217 -5.40 9.21 20.74
C GLN A 217 -5.96 8.55 22.01
N ASP A 218 -7.21 8.05 21.96
CA ASP A 218 -7.82 7.31 23.08
C ASP A 218 -7.04 6.03 23.44
N LEU A 219 -6.24 5.51 22.51
CA LEU A 219 -5.37 4.34 22.70
C LEU A 219 -3.95 4.71 23.16
N GLY A 220 -3.69 5.99 23.44
CA GLY A 220 -2.36 6.48 23.83
C GLY A 220 -1.40 6.71 22.66
N LEU A 221 -1.90 6.75 21.42
CA LEU A 221 -1.10 7.04 20.24
C LEU A 221 -1.21 8.52 19.86
N SER A 222 -0.10 9.24 19.91
CA SER A 222 -0.05 10.64 19.50
C SER A 222 0.04 10.77 17.98
N CYS A 223 -0.89 11.52 17.36
CA CYS A 223 -0.84 11.82 15.93
C CYS A 223 0.16 12.95 15.65
N ARG A 224 1.20 12.66 14.87
CA ARG A 224 2.30 13.58 14.55
C ARG A 224 2.19 14.18 13.15
N GLY A 225 1.38 13.60 12.27
CA GLY A 225 1.16 14.09 10.92
C GLY A 225 0.11 13.29 10.16
N VAL A 226 -0.40 13.90 9.09
CA VAL A 226 -1.35 13.30 8.15
C VAL A 226 -0.91 13.66 6.74
N VAL A 227 -0.89 12.70 5.82
CA VAL A 227 -0.60 12.94 4.40
C VAL A 227 -1.54 12.13 3.51
N ALA A 228 -1.89 12.67 2.35
CA ALA A 228 -2.59 11.90 1.33
C ALA A 228 -1.63 10.89 0.67
N SER A 229 -2.15 9.71 0.35
CA SER A 229 -1.46 8.74 -0.50
C SER A 229 -1.24 9.35 -1.89
N PRO A 230 -0.02 9.24 -2.46
CA PRO A 230 0.28 9.79 -3.78
C PRO A 230 -0.47 9.06 -4.91
N LEU A 231 -0.99 7.87 -4.63
CA LEU A 231 -1.79 7.07 -5.56
C LEU A 231 -3.20 6.85 -4.99
N PRO A 232 -4.26 7.05 -5.79
CA PRO A 232 -5.61 6.70 -5.38
C PRO A 232 -5.77 5.17 -5.32
N GLY A 233 -6.74 4.72 -4.54
CA GLY A 233 -7.18 3.33 -4.50
C GLY A 233 -7.72 2.87 -5.87
N PRO A 234 -7.92 1.55 -6.09
CA PRO A 234 -8.30 1.00 -7.40
C PRO A 234 -9.56 1.62 -8.03
N SER A 235 -10.52 2.02 -7.21
CA SER A 235 -11.78 2.66 -7.64
C SER A 235 -11.71 4.20 -7.64
N GLY A 236 -10.54 4.79 -7.39
CA GLY A 236 -10.34 6.24 -7.36
C GLY A 236 -10.53 6.90 -5.99
N ASN A 237 -10.64 6.13 -4.89
CA ASN A 237 -10.69 6.72 -3.55
C ASN A 237 -9.35 7.34 -3.18
N VAL A 238 -9.39 8.55 -2.61
CA VAL A 238 -8.24 9.18 -1.99
C VAL A 238 -8.09 8.60 -0.58
N GLU A 239 -6.88 8.16 -0.27
CA GLU A 239 -6.53 7.46 0.98
C GLU A 239 -5.47 8.28 1.72
N TYR A 240 -5.40 8.16 3.04
CA TYR A 240 -4.53 9.01 3.88
C TYR A 240 -3.69 8.14 4.80
N PHE A 241 -2.44 8.51 5.04
CA PHE A 241 -1.66 7.93 6.12
C PHE A 241 -1.73 8.84 7.34
N LEU A 242 -1.83 8.22 8.51
CA LEU A 242 -1.53 8.87 9.78
C LEU A 242 -0.12 8.49 10.20
N TRP A 243 0.65 9.44 10.72
CA TRP A 243 1.85 9.14 11.51
C TRP A 243 1.49 9.18 12.97
N LEU A 244 1.47 8.01 13.60
CA LEU A 244 1.14 7.85 15.01
C LEU A 244 2.36 7.39 15.79
N VAL A 245 2.49 7.82 17.03
CA VAL A 245 3.58 7.41 17.93
C VAL A 245 3.00 6.86 19.24
N ASN A 246 3.44 5.66 19.62
CA ASN A 246 3.03 5.02 20.87
C ASN A 246 3.78 5.60 22.07
N ASP A 247 3.44 6.81 22.48
CA ASP A 247 4.11 7.53 23.58
C ASP A 247 3.26 7.66 24.84
N GLY A 248 2.07 7.07 24.87
CA GLY A 248 1.10 7.23 25.95
C GLY A 248 0.47 8.61 25.95
N ALA A 249 0.12 9.12 24.76
CA ALA A 249 -0.50 10.42 24.52
C ALA A 249 0.35 11.63 24.97
N LYS A 250 1.67 11.46 25.13
CA LYS A 250 2.56 12.53 25.65
C LYS A 250 2.75 13.69 24.68
N SER A 251 2.77 13.42 23.39
CA SER A 251 2.98 14.42 22.34
C SER A 251 1.73 14.68 21.50
N GLN A 252 0.57 14.42 22.10
CA GLN A 252 -0.72 14.55 21.44
C GLN A 252 -0.97 16.00 20.99
N PRO A 253 -1.35 16.23 19.72
CA PRO A 253 -1.67 17.56 19.23
C PRO A 253 -2.96 18.09 19.87
N SER A 254 -3.11 19.42 19.93
CA SER A 254 -4.41 20.03 20.22
C SER A 254 -5.43 19.66 19.14
N GLU A 255 -6.71 19.73 19.46
CA GLU A 255 -7.80 19.46 18.50
C GLU A 255 -7.72 20.36 17.25
N GLU A 256 -7.34 21.62 17.44
CA GLU A 256 -7.11 22.57 16.36
C GLU A 256 -5.93 22.16 15.47
N SER A 257 -4.80 21.79 16.07
CA SER A 257 -3.62 21.33 15.33
C SER A 257 -3.91 20.04 14.55
N LEU A 258 -4.66 19.12 15.16
CA LEU A 258 -5.05 17.87 14.51
C LEU A 258 -5.97 18.12 13.31
N SER A 259 -6.97 18.98 13.50
CA SER A 259 -7.91 19.36 12.43
C SER A 259 -7.17 20.04 11.27
N GLU A 260 -6.18 20.88 11.57
CA GLU A 260 -5.35 21.54 10.56
C GLU A 260 -4.50 20.53 9.77
N MET A 261 -3.82 19.58 10.42
CA MET A 261 -3.07 18.52 9.74
C MET A 261 -3.95 17.73 8.76
N VAL A 262 -5.17 17.37 9.17
CA VAL A 262 -6.13 16.67 8.31
C VAL A 262 -6.56 17.55 7.15
N ARG A 263 -6.89 18.82 7.41
CA ARG A 263 -7.30 19.78 6.38
C ARG A 263 -6.22 19.95 5.31
N THR A 264 -4.97 20.15 5.71
CA THR A 264 -3.82 20.26 4.79
C THR A 264 -3.69 19.01 3.92
N ALA A 265 -3.77 17.81 4.50
CA ALA A 265 -3.68 16.57 3.74
C ALA A 265 -4.82 16.40 2.71
N ILE A 266 -6.02 16.90 3.01
CA ILE A 266 -7.18 16.86 2.11
C ILE A 266 -7.03 17.86 0.95
N GLU A 267 -6.47 19.04 1.23
CA GLU A 267 -6.24 20.10 0.25
C GLU A 267 -5.08 19.76 -0.71
N GLU A 268 -4.00 19.20 -0.20
CA GLU A 268 -2.81 18.81 -0.98
C GLU A 268 -2.98 17.48 -1.73
N GLY A 269 -3.92 16.64 -1.27
CA GLY A 269 -4.17 15.33 -1.86
C GLY A 269 -4.78 15.36 -3.26
N PRO A 270 -4.78 14.22 -3.97
CA PRO A 270 -5.51 14.07 -5.23
C PRO A 270 -7.00 14.44 -5.07
N GLN A 271 -7.57 15.08 -6.09
CA GLN A 271 -8.97 15.55 -6.09
C GLN A 271 -9.91 14.64 -6.89
#